data_AF-A0A437MQ40-F1
#
_entry.id   AF-A0A437MQ40-F1
#
_cell.length_a   1.000
_cell.length_b   1.000
_cell.length_c   1.000
_cell.angle_alpha   90.00
_cell.angle_beta   90.00
_cell.angle_gamma   90.00
#
_symmetry.space_group_name_H-M   'P 1'
#
loop_
_entity.id
_entity.type
_entity.pdbx_description
1 polymer ?
#
loop_
_entity_poly.entity_id
_entity_poly.type
_entity_poly.pdbx_seq_one_letter_code
_entity_poly.pdbx_strand_id
1 'polypeptide(L)'
;MSEIKSLADQLRSKIAGGSPNPPAIRPAAREPPAVPAILEQMRMFNTALHKNMVHVRFDAKTVKAMNNFKLATGVDLNRFIAFSVRHFFDTHPELTDIIKDYIQNLDL
;
A
#
# COMPACT_ATOMS: atom_id res chain seq x y z
N MET A 1 -65.11 13.81 25.63
CA MET A 1 -64.21 14.79 24.96
C MET A 1 -62.87 14.11 24.78
N SER A 2 -62.51 13.77 23.55
CA SER A 2 -61.35 12.94 23.22
C SER A 2 -60.07 13.78 23.23
N GLU A 3 -59.16 13.51 24.16
CA GLU A 3 -57.84 14.13 24.19
C GLU A 3 -56.96 13.57 23.05
N ILE A 4 -57.03 14.21 21.89
CA ILE A 4 -56.05 14.00 20.82
C ILE A 4 -54.76 14.68 21.28
N LYS A 5 -53.94 13.94 22.04
CA LYS A 5 -52.57 14.35 22.35
C LYS A 5 -51.83 14.48 21.03
N SER A 6 -51.42 15.70 20.73
CA SER A 6 -50.76 16.07 19.47
C SER A 6 -49.50 15.23 19.29
N LEU A 7 -49.20 14.83 18.04
CA LEU A 7 -47.95 14.16 17.68
C LEU A 7 -46.72 14.96 18.17
N ALA A 8 -46.87 16.29 18.24
CA ALA A 8 -45.85 17.21 18.75
C ALA A 8 -45.57 17.03 20.25
N ASP A 9 -46.57 16.68 21.06
CA ASP A 9 -46.39 16.43 22.50
C ASP A 9 -45.70 15.08 22.75
N GLN A 10 -45.96 14.07 21.90
CA GLN A 10 -45.22 12.80 21.93
C GLN A 10 -43.74 12.97 21.51
N LEU A 11 -43.46 13.90 20.60
CA LEU A 11 -42.09 14.26 20.20
C LEU A 11 -41.35 14.97 21.34
N ARG A 12 -42.00 15.90 22.05
CA ARG A 12 -41.39 16.58 23.20
C ARG A 12 -41.10 15.63 24.35
N SER A 13 -41.98 14.69 24.65
CA SER A 13 -41.74 13.71 25.73
C SER A 13 -40.59 12.76 25.42
N LYS A 14 -40.42 12.34 24.15
CA LYS A 14 -39.28 11.52 23.72
C LYS A 14 -37.94 12.26 23.76
N ILE A 15 -37.93 13.56 23.54
CA ILE A 15 -36.70 14.38 23.59
C ILE A 15 -36.32 14.71 25.04
N ALA A 16 -37.31 14.94 25.92
CA ALA A 16 -37.07 15.20 27.34
C ALA A 16 -36.64 13.95 28.13
N GLY A 17 -37.05 12.76 27.68
CA GLY A 17 -36.57 11.47 28.20
C GLY A 17 -35.20 11.12 27.63
N GLY A 18 -34.16 11.85 28.04
CA GLY A 18 -32.78 11.56 27.69
C GLY A 18 -32.37 10.15 28.09
N SER A 19 -32.46 9.20 27.16
CA SER A 19 -31.82 7.91 27.31
C SER A 19 -30.30 8.11 27.36
N PRO A 20 -29.59 7.51 28.33
CA PRO A 20 -28.13 7.49 28.30
C PRO A 20 -27.72 6.69 27.06
N ASN A 21 -27.16 7.39 26.07
CA ASN A 21 -26.52 6.73 24.94
C ASN A 21 -25.48 5.74 25.48
N PRO A 22 -25.50 4.45 25.07
CA PRO A 22 -24.39 3.55 25.38
C PRO A 22 -23.10 4.18 24.84
N PRO A 23 -21.96 4.06 25.56
CA PRO A 23 -20.73 4.70 25.15
C PRO A 23 -20.38 4.24 23.74
N ALA A 24 -20.26 5.20 22.82
CA ALA A 24 -19.79 4.94 21.47
C ALA A 24 -18.41 4.29 21.58
N ILE A 25 -18.34 2.99 21.30
CA ILE A 25 -17.08 2.26 21.16
C ILE A 25 -16.38 2.90 19.96
N ARG A 26 -15.51 3.87 20.23
CA ARG A 26 -14.60 4.41 19.23
C ARG A 26 -13.74 3.21 18.80
N PRO A 27 -13.71 2.84 17.50
CA PRO A 27 -12.77 1.83 17.06
C PRO A 27 -11.39 2.32 17.48
N ALA A 28 -10.68 1.49 18.25
CA ALA A 28 -9.34 1.79 18.70
C ALA A 28 -8.53 2.24 17.48
N ALA A 29 -7.95 3.44 17.57
CA ALA A 29 -7.07 3.95 16.55
C ALA A 29 -5.96 2.91 16.37
N ARG A 30 -6.04 2.12 15.29
CA ARG A 30 -4.96 1.21 14.92
C ARG A 30 -3.78 2.12 14.63
N GLU A 31 -2.74 2.01 15.45
CA GLU A 31 -1.47 2.65 15.15
C GLU A 31 -1.11 2.29 13.70
N PRO A 32 -0.71 3.27 12.88
CA PRO A 32 -0.31 2.99 11.52
C PRO A 32 0.80 1.93 11.57
N PRO A 33 0.69 0.85 10.78
CA PRO A 33 1.70 -0.21 10.80
C PRO A 33 3.07 0.42 10.57
N ALA A 34 4.05 0.01 11.39
CA ALA A 34 5.42 0.48 11.29
C ALA A 34 5.87 0.37 9.83
N VAL A 35 6.30 1.50 9.25
CA VAL A 35 6.69 1.53 7.85
C VAL A 35 7.92 0.64 7.68
N PRO A 36 7.87 -0.39 6.83
CA PRO A 36 9.01 -1.28 6.64
C PRO A 36 10.22 -0.49 6.10
N ALA A 37 11.42 -0.76 6.62
CA ALA A 37 12.66 -0.11 6.19
C ALA A 37 12.90 -0.22 4.66
N ILE A 38 12.47 -1.33 4.05
CA ILE A 38 12.54 -1.54 2.61
C ILE A 38 11.70 -0.52 1.83
N LEU A 39 10.57 -0.05 2.39
CA LEU A 39 9.74 0.94 1.73
C LEU A 39 10.41 2.31 1.67
N GLU A 40 11.17 2.66 2.71
CA GLU A 40 11.96 3.89 2.73
C GLU A 40 13.09 3.83 1.70
N GLN A 41 13.81 2.70 1.64
CA GLN A 41 14.82 2.46 0.60
C GLN A 41 14.25 2.58 -0.81
N MET A 42 13.06 2.02 -1.05
CA MET A 42 12.36 2.14 -2.33
C MET A 42 11.97 3.57 -2.65
N ARG A 43 11.57 4.39 -1.66
CA ARG A 43 11.25 5.81 -1.87
C ARG A 43 12.49 6.64 -2.18
N MET A 44 13.62 6.32 -1.56
CA MET A 44 14.90 7.00 -1.81
C MET A 44 15.57 6.54 -3.12
N PHE A 45 15.16 5.40 -3.68
CA PHE A 45 15.72 4.89 -4.92
C PHE A 45 15.46 5.84 -6.09
N ASN A 46 16.52 6.50 -6.56
CA ASN A 46 16.43 7.47 -7.64
C ASN A 46 16.67 6.79 -9.00
N THR A 47 15.68 6.88 -9.88
CA THR A 47 15.73 6.34 -11.25
C THR A 47 15.84 7.44 -12.32
N ALA A 48 16.01 8.71 -11.95
CA ALA A 48 15.96 9.85 -12.88
C ALA A 48 17.04 9.81 -13.99
N LEU A 49 18.18 9.17 -13.72
CA LEU A 49 19.29 9.05 -14.66
C LEU A 49 19.30 7.72 -15.42
N HIS A 50 18.37 6.80 -15.13
CA HIS A 50 18.30 5.51 -15.80
C HIS A 50 17.66 5.68 -17.18
N LYS A 51 18.49 5.65 -18.24
CA LYS A 51 18.06 5.90 -19.63
C LYS A 51 17.60 4.65 -20.37
N ASN A 52 17.94 3.46 -19.87
CA ASN A 52 17.61 2.19 -20.52
C ASN A 52 16.21 1.74 -20.08
N MET A 53 15.29 1.63 -21.03
CA MET A 53 13.95 1.10 -20.79
C MET A 53 13.86 -0.38 -21.15
N VAL A 54 13.23 -1.17 -20.29
CA VAL A 54 12.95 -2.59 -20.51
C VAL A 54 11.45 -2.82 -20.39
N HIS A 55 10.84 -3.38 -21.44
CA HIS A 55 9.44 -3.78 -21.41
C HIS A 55 9.30 -5.21 -20.88
N VAL A 56 8.83 -5.35 -19.65
CA VAL A 56 8.63 -6.64 -18.99
C VAL A 56 7.17 -7.07 -19.08
N ARG A 57 6.92 -8.37 -19.31
CA ARG A 57 5.58 -8.96 -19.26
C ARG A 57 5.36 -9.62 -17.89
N PHE A 58 4.25 -9.28 -17.25
CA PHE A 58 3.82 -9.89 -15.99
C PHE A 58 2.46 -10.57 -16.19
N ASP A 59 2.18 -11.59 -15.37
CA ASP A 59 0.85 -12.18 -15.31
C ASP A 59 -0.17 -11.23 -14.66
N ALA A 60 -1.45 -11.48 -14.91
CA ALA A 60 -2.53 -10.61 -14.45
C ALA A 60 -2.61 -10.48 -12.92
N LYS A 61 -2.25 -11.52 -12.16
CA LYS A 61 -2.31 -11.47 -10.69
C LYS A 61 -1.21 -10.56 -10.15
N THR A 62 0.00 -10.68 -10.70
CA THR A 62 1.14 -9.85 -10.33
C THR A 62 0.90 -8.38 -10.68
N VAL A 63 0.37 -8.07 -11.86
CA VAL A 63 0.01 -6.68 -12.23
C VAL A 63 -1.00 -6.09 -11.25
N LYS A 64 -2.01 -6.87 -10.84
CA LYS A 64 -3.01 -6.41 -9.86
C LYS A 64 -2.38 -6.13 -8.49
N ALA A 65 -1.51 -7.00 -8.01
CA ALA A 65 -0.79 -6.82 -6.76
C ALA A 65 0.10 -5.56 -6.79
N MET A 66 0.83 -5.36 -7.89
CA MET A 66 1.66 -4.18 -8.12
C MET A 66 0.83 -2.89 -8.12
N ASN A 67 -0.31 -2.86 -8.81
CA ASN A 67 -1.20 -1.70 -8.82
C ASN A 67 -1.72 -1.36 -7.41
N ASN A 68 -2.15 -2.38 -6.66
CA ASN A 68 -2.57 -2.19 -5.26
C ASN A 68 -1.41 -1.68 -4.39
N PHE A 69 -0.20 -2.19 -4.60
CA PHE A 69 0.99 -1.72 -3.89
C PHE A 69 1.30 -0.25 -4.19
N LYS A 70 1.24 0.18 -5.46
CA LYS A 70 1.39 1.58 -5.86
C LYS A 70 0.35 2.47 -5.17
N LEU A 71 -0.91 2.05 -5.15
CA LEU A 71 -1.99 2.80 -4.49
C LEU A 71 -1.79 2.90 -2.98
N ALA A 72 -1.33 1.83 -2.34
CA ALA A 72 -1.14 1.80 -0.88
C ALA A 72 0.09 2.59 -0.40
N THR A 73 1.15 2.65 -1.20
CA THR A 73 2.46 3.16 -0.76
C THR A 73 2.89 4.48 -1.40
N GLY A 74 2.26 4.83 -2.54
CA GLY A 74 2.64 5.97 -3.38
C GLY A 74 3.92 5.75 -4.20
N VAL A 75 4.52 4.56 -4.14
CA VAL A 75 5.75 4.25 -4.90
C VAL A 75 5.38 3.93 -6.34
N ASP A 76 6.09 4.55 -7.30
CA ASP A 76 5.86 4.29 -8.72
C ASP A 76 6.31 2.87 -9.11
N LEU A 77 5.59 2.25 -10.06
CA LEU A 77 5.87 0.89 -10.51
C LEU A 77 7.23 0.75 -11.17
N ASN A 78 7.67 1.74 -11.95
CA ASN A 78 8.98 1.65 -12.61
C ASN A 78 10.10 1.69 -11.57
N ARG A 79 9.93 2.51 -10.53
CA ARG A 79 10.85 2.55 -9.39
C ARG A 79 10.85 1.24 -8.62
N PHE A 80 9.66 0.69 -8.36
CA PHE A 80 9.50 -0.62 -7.71
C PHE A 80 10.26 -1.71 -8.46
N ILE A 81 10.02 -1.86 -9.77
CA ILE A 81 10.67 -2.89 -10.59
C ILE A 81 12.19 -2.70 -10.60
N ALA A 82 12.67 -1.48 -10.84
CA ALA A 82 14.10 -1.20 -10.90
C ALA A 82 14.80 -1.48 -9.56
N PHE A 83 14.17 -1.11 -8.44
CA PHE A 83 14.67 -1.45 -7.12
C PHE A 83 14.68 -2.96 -6.88
N SER A 84 13.59 -3.67 -7.21
CA SER A 84 13.48 -5.12 -7.00
C SER A 84 14.57 -5.90 -7.72
N VAL A 85 14.85 -5.54 -8.99
CA VAL A 85 15.91 -6.21 -9.77
C VAL A 85 17.28 -5.96 -9.15
N ARG A 86 17.58 -4.71 -8.76
CA ARG A 86 18.84 -4.40 -8.09
C ARG A 86 18.99 -5.14 -6.77
N HIS A 87 17.95 -5.08 -5.94
CA HIS A 87 17.91 -5.75 -4.64
C HIS A 87 18.08 -7.27 -4.78
N PHE A 88 17.52 -7.86 -5.84
CA PHE A 88 17.71 -9.27 -6.17
C PHE A 88 19.18 -9.61 -6.46
N PHE A 89 19.86 -8.83 -7.30
CA PHE A 89 21.30 -9.02 -7.54
C PHE A 89 22.17 -8.78 -6.30
N ASP A 90 21.83 -7.77 -5.49
CA ASP A 90 22.57 -7.46 -4.26
C ASP A 90 22.42 -8.57 -3.21
N THR A 91 21.28 -9.27 -3.19
CA THR A 91 20.99 -10.38 -2.26
C THR A 91 21.59 -11.72 -2.74
N HIS A 92 21.75 -11.87 -4.05
CA HIS A 92 22.18 -13.11 -4.71
C HIS A 92 23.46 -12.88 -5.56
N PRO A 93 24.63 -12.72 -4.92
CA PRO A 93 25.88 -12.44 -5.62
C PRO A 93 26.29 -13.58 -6.58
N GLU A 94 25.82 -14.81 -6.35
CA GLU A 94 26.05 -15.98 -7.21
C GLU A 94 25.62 -15.74 -8.67
N LEU A 95 24.57 -14.93 -8.88
CA LEU A 95 24.10 -14.59 -10.22
C LEU A 95 25.09 -13.66 -10.94
N THR A 96 25.76 -12.81 -10.19
CA THR A 96 26.78 -11.91 -10.73
C THR A 96 28.02 -12.69 -11.15
N ASP A 97 28.37 -13.74 -10.40
CA ASP A 97 29.52 -14.59 -10.73
C ASP A 97 29.26 -15.42 -12.00
N ILE A 98 28.06 -15.96 -12.18
CA ILE A 98 27.66 -16.62 -13.44
C ILE A 98 27.78 -15.66 -14.64
N ILE A 99 27.38 -14.39 -14.46
CA ILE A 99 27.51 -13.37 -15.51
C ILE A 99 28.98 -13.10 -15.83
N LYS A 100 29.85 -12.98 -14.81
CA LYS A 100 31.29 -12.77 -15.02
C LYS A 100 31.92 -13.93 -15.77
N ASP A 101 31.62 -15.17 -15.36
CA ASP A 101 32.12 -16.37 -16.01
C ASP A 101 31.68 -16.41 -17.48
N TYR A 102 30.41 -16.09 -17.76
CA TYR A 102 29.92 -16.02 -19.13
C TYR A 102 30.65 -14.97 -19.97
N ILE A 103 30.89 -13.76 -19.43
CA ILE A 103 31.60 -12.68 -20.13
C ILE A 103 33.07 -13.04 -20.38
N GLN A 104 33.75 -13.65 -19.42
CA GLN A 104 35.15 -14.07 -19.58
C GLN A 104 35.33 -15.18 -20.62
N ASN A 105 34.34 -16.06 -20.75
CA ASN A 105 34.32 -17.10 -21.79
C ASN A 105 33.79 -16.58 -23.14
N LEU A 106 33.43 -15.30 -23.24
CA LEU A 106 32.92 -14.66 -24.46
C LEU A 106 34.03 -14.02 -25.30
N ASP A 107 35.28 -14.05 -24.83
CA ASP A 107 36.45 -13.73 -25.66
C ASP A 107 36.55 -14.75 -26.81
N LEU A 108 36.11 -14.29 -27.98
CA LEU A 108 36.24 -14.90 -29.31
C LEU A 108 37.43 -14.29 -30.04
#